data_AF-A0A6I4UGM3-F1
#
_entry.id   AF-A0A6I4UGM3-F1
#
_cell.length_a   1.000
_cell.length_b   1.000
_cell.length_c   1.000
_cell.angle_alpha   90.00
_cell.angle_beta   90.00
_cell.angle_gamma   90.00
#
_symmetry.space_group_name_H-M   'P 1'
#
loop_
_entity.id
_entity.type
_entity.pdbx_description
1 polymer ?
#
loop_
_entity_poly.entity_id
_entity_poly.type
_entity_poly.pdbx_seq_one_letter_code
_entity_poly.pdbx_strand_id
1 'polypeptide(L)' 'IVTEWDAFRALDLRRVKELANAPVLVDLRNIYNPDDMAAAGFTYVSVGRV' A
#
# COMPACT_ATOMS: atom_id res chain seq x y z
N ILE A 1 -1.81 3.57 5.89
CA ILE A 1 -2.67 4.66 5.37
C ILE A 1 -3.89 4.77 6.26
N VAL A 2 -4.06 5.94 6.90
CA VAL A 2 -5.15 6.18 7.86
C VAL A 2 -6.13 7.23 7.32
N THR A 3 -5.68 8.08 6.40
CA THR A 3 -6.46 9.13 5.73
C THR A 3 -6.32 9.00 4.21
N GLU A 4 -7.36 9.34 3.47
CA GLU A 4 -7.51 9.10 2.01
C GLU A 4 -7.06 10.27 1.13
N TRP A 5 -6.14 11.11 1.61
CA TRP A 5 -5.64 12.25 0.84
C TRP A 5 -5.08 11.79 -0.51
N ASP A 6 -5.35 12.56 -1.56
CA ASP A 6 -4.98 12.20 -2.93
C ASP A 6 -3.47 12.02 -3.13
N ALA A 7 -2.65 12.70 -2.32
CA ALA A 7 -1.20 12.52 -2.29
C ALA A 7 -0.78 11.06 -2.03
N PHE A 8 -1.60 10.27 -1.34
CA PHE A 8 -1.31 8.87 -1.08
C PHE A 8 -1.77 7.91 -2.18
N ARG A 9 -2.52 8.36 -3.19
CA ARG A 9 -3.04 7.50 -4.27
C ARG A 9 -2.02 7.17 -5.36
N ALA A 10 -0.94 7.96 -5.44
CA ALA A 10 0.08 7.86 -6.49
C ALA A 10 1.50 7.89 -5.91
N LEU A 11 1.73 7.18 -4.80
CA LEU A 11 3.08 7.07 -4.24
C LEU A 11 3.99 6.29 -5.20
N ASP A 12 5.26 6.66 -5.23
CA ASP A 12 6.29 5.79 -5.82
C ASP A 12 6.53 4.59 -4.90
N LEU A 13 5.79 3.51 -5.15
CA LEU A 13 5.85 2.28 -4.35
C LEU A 13 7.24 1.62 -4.40
N ARG A 14 8.02 1.79 -5.47
CA ARG A 14 9.40 1.28 -5.51
C ARG A 14 10.24 2.03 -4.49
N ARG A 15 10.15 3.35 -4.47
CA ARG A 15 10.89 4.17 -3.52
C ARG A 15 10.49 3.86 -2.08
N VAL A 16 9.20 3.70 -1.81
CA VAL A 16 8.69 3.30 -0.49
C VAL A 16 9.29 1.97 -0.05
N LYS A 17 9.37 1.00 -0.96
CA LYS A 17 9.93 -0.33 -0.70
C LYS A 17 11.40 -0.28 -0.32
N GLU A 18 12.20 0.53 -1.01
CA GLU A 18 13.63 0.71 -0.72
C GLU A 18 13.90 1.34 0.65
N LEU A 19 12.99 2.21 1.11
CA LEU A 19 13.13 2.93 2.36
C LEU A 19 12.63 2.13 3.57
N ALA A 20 11.77 1.12 3.35
CA ALA A 20 11.18 0.33 4.41
C ALA A 20 12.08 -0.85 4.80
N ASN A 21 12.20 -1.13 6.11
CA ASN A 21 12.92 -2.31 6.61
C ASN A 21 12.27 -3.64 6.15
N ALA A 22 10.97 -3.60 5.84
CA ALA A 22 10.23 -4.70 5.26
C ALA A 22 9.11 -4.15 4.37
N PRO A 23 8.74 -4.83 3.26
CA PRO A 23 7.75 -4.35 2.31
C PRO A 23 6.32 -4.63 2.81
N VAL A 24 5.92 -4.06 3.94
CA VAL A 24 4.57 -4.23 4.52
C VAL A 24 3.79 -2.91 4.40
N LEU A 25 2.63 -2.94 3.75
CA LEU A 25 1.74 -1.78 3.63
C LEU A 25 0.37 -2.07 4.26
N VAL A 26 0.02 -1.33 5.31
CA VAL A 26 -1.30 -1.39 5.94
C VAL A 26 -2.13 -0.20 5.47
N ASP A 27 -3.28 -0.45 4.86
CA ASP A 27 -4.17 0.56 4.30
C ASP A 27 -5.60 0.41 4.85
N LEU A 28 -5.98 1.32 5.73
CA LEU A 28 -7.29 1.34 6.38
C LEU A 28 -8.34 2.12 5.57
N ARG A 29 -7.96 2.64 4.40
CA ARG A 29 -8.83 3.40 3.49
C ARG A 29 -9.03 2.69 2.15
N ASN A 30 -8.38 1.54 1.95
CA ASN A 30 -8.52 0.69 0.78
C ASN A 30 -8.28 1.45 -0.56
N ILE A 31 -7.33 2.39 -0.56
CA ILE A 31 -7.03 3.24 -1.73
C ILE A 31 -6.18 2.51 -2.78
N TYR A 32 -5.49 1.43 -2.38
CA TYR A 32 -4.76 0.54 -3.29
C TYR A 32 -5.54 -0.76 -3.58
N ASN A 33 -5.26 -1.38 -4.72
CA ASN A 33 -5.77 -2.70 -5.07
C ASN A 33 -4.81 -3.79 -4.53
N PRO A 34 -5.31 -4.83 -3.83
CA PRO A 34 -4.48 -5.94 -3.35
C PRO A 34 -3.60 -6.58 -4.42
N ASP A 35 -4.12 -6.80 -5.63
CA ASP A 35 -3.37 -7.48 -6.70
C ASP A 35 -2.18 -6.64 -7.18
N ASP A 36 -2.39 -5.32 -7.33
CA ASP A 36 -1.34 -4.38 -7.70
C ASP A 36 -0.26 -4.30 -6.62
N MET A 37 -0.65 -4.33 -5.34
CA MET A 37 0.29 -4.31 -4.23
C MET A 37 1.09 -5.61 -4.12
N ALA A 38 0.44 -6.76 -4.38
CA ALA A 38 1.11 -8.06 -4.44
C ALA A 38 2.11 -8.11 -5.61
N ALA A 39 1.72 -7.60 -6.79
CA ALA A 39 2.61 -7.48 -7.95
C ALA A 39 3.79 -6.53 -7.69
N ALA A 40 3.58 -5.44 -6.93
CA ALA A 40 4.66 -4.57 -6.44
C ALA A 40 5.53 -5.24 -5.35
N GLY A 41 5.14 -6.42 -4.87
CA GLY A 41 5.84 -7.23 -3.89
C GLY A 41 5.76 -6.66 -2.48
N PHE A 42 4.60 -6.11 -2.12
CA PHE A 42 4.26 -5.75 -0.74
C PHE A 42 3.37 -6.83 -0.11
N THR A 43 3.60 -7.10 1.17
CA THR A 43 2.56 -7.68 2.03
C THR A 43 1.55 -6.58 2.30
N TYR A 44 0.37 -6.69 1.67
CA TYR A 44 -0.69 -5.69 1.78
C TYR A 44 -1.77 -6.15 2.75
N VAL A 45 -2.13 -5.29 3.69
CA VAL A 45 -3.23 -5.52 4.64
C VAL A 45 -4.25 -4.41 4.46
N SER A 46 -5.50 -4.80 4.25
CA SER A 46 -6.62 -3.89 4.02
C SER A 46 -7.84 -4.30 4.84
N VAL A 47 -8.86 -3.43 4.92
CA VAL A 47 -10.04 -3.68 5.75
C VAL A 47 -11.20 -4.17 4.90
N GLY A 48 -11.83 -5.28 5.30
CA GLY A 48 -13.07 -5.76 4.68
C GLY A 48 -12.89 -6.33 3.27
N ARG A 49 -11.67 -6.71 2.89
CA ARG A 49 -11.36 -7.42 1.64
C ARG A 49 -10.75 -8.78 2.02
N VAL A 50 -11.30 -9.85 1.45
CA VAL A 50 -10.87 -11.25 1.60
C VAL A 50 -10.30 -11.75 0.29
#